data_AF-A0A374HV00-F1
#
_entry.id   AF-A0A374HV00-F1
#
_cell.length_a   1.000
_cell.length_b   1.000
_cell.length_c   1.000
_cell.angle_alpha   90.00
_cell.angle_beta   90.00
_cell.angle_gamma   90.00
#
_symmetry.space_group_name_H-M   'P 1'
#
loop_
_entity.id
_entity.type
_entity.pdbx_description
1 polymer ?
#
loop_
_entity_poly.entity_id
_entity_poly.type
_entity_poly.pdbx_seq_one_letter_code
_entity_poly.pdbx_strand_id
1 'polypeptide(L)'
;MADIYEFVKKSNNSRPLYTSYELSKKVKDKRISEGIDASGFASKYDIPLDILLKIEEGTCSFSPKIYKACGQILGLATDELLSEINDDVAAANFRSDGNDANVQGTFELANMLFNEIIMQRKIGIN
;
A
#
# COMPACT_ATOMS: atom_id res chain seq x y z
N MET A 1 -12.91 23.51 23.17
CA MET A 1 -11.76 22.59 23.11
C MET A 1 -12.01 21.75 21.88
N ALA A 2 -11.33 22.00 20.77
CA ALA A 2 -11.54 21.23 19.55
C ALA A 2 -10.94 19.84 19.80
N ASP A 3 -11.79 18.83 19.88
CA ASP A 3 -11.36 17.48 20.16
C ASP A 3 -10.79 16.86 18.88
N ILE A 4 -9.63 16.21 18.96
CA ILE A 4 -8.97 15.63 17.80
C ILE A 4 -9.87 14.60 17.09
N TYR A 5 -10.83 14.02 17.84
CA TYR A 5 -11.88 13.14 17.33
C TYR A 5 -12.81 13.80 16.29
N GLU A 6 -12.95 15.13 16.27
CA GLU A 6 -13.75 15.82 15.24
C GLU A 6 -13.04 15.87 13.87
N PHE A 7 -11.72 15.73 13.84
CA PHE A 7 -10.91 15.87 12.62
C PHE A 7 -10.44 14.54 12.04
N VAL A 8 -10.41 13.48 12.84
CA VAL A 8 -10.03 12.14 12.37
C VAL A 8 -11.27 11.41 11.85
N LYS A 9 -11.42 11.33 10.52
CA LYS A 9 -12.44 10.45 9.93
C LYS A 9 -12.19 9.01 10.35
N LYS A 10 -13.21 8.38 10.93
CA LYS A 10 -13.23 6.95 11.24
C LYS A 10 -13.01 6.17 9.93
N SER A 11 -11.88 5.48 9.83
CA SER A 11 -11.55 4.68 8.64
C SER A 11 -12.50 3.49 8.55
N ASN A 12 -12.93 3.14 7.34
CA ASN A 12 -13.76 1.94 7.07
C ASN A 12 -12.96 0.62 7.20
N ASN A 13 -11.80 0.67 7.86
CA ASN A 13 -10.86 -0.44 7.94
C ASN A 13 -10.46 -0.97 6.56
N SER A 14 -10.43 -0.07 5.57
CA SER A 14 -10.00 -0.38 4.21
C SER A 14 -8.50 -0.14 4.09
N ARG A 15 -7.82 -1.06 3.41
CA ARG A 15 -6.40 -0.92 3.07
C ARG A 15 -6.20 -1.21 1.59
N PRO A 16 -5.16 -0.64 0.96
CA PRO A 16 -4.79 -1.02 -0.40
C PRO A 16 -4.62 -2.53 -0.52
N LEU A 17 -5.14 -3.12 -1.60
CA LEU A 17 -4.95 -4.54 -1.92
C LEU A 17 -3.46 -4.89 -2.01
N TYR A 18 -2.66 -3.96 -2.56
CA TYR A 18 -1.22 -4.06 -2.62
C TYR A 18 -0.56 -2.84 -1.98
N THR A 19 0.38 -3.08 -1.07
CA THR A 19 1.31 -2.06 -0.60
C THR A 19 2.36 -1.76 -1.67
N SER A 20 2.96 -0.56 -1.59
CA SER A 20 4.09 -0.18 -2.44
C SER A 20 5.24 -1.20 -2.36
N TYR A 21 5.52 -1.69 -1.15
CA TYR A 21 6.52 -2.72 -0.92
C TYR A 21 6.20 -4.04 -1.63
N GLU A 22 4.96 -4.51 -1.57
CA GLU A 22 4.53 -5.73 -2.24
C GLU A 22 4.64 -5.62 -3.76
N LEU A 23 4.25 -4.47 -4.33
CA LEU A 23 4.39 -4.21 -5.76
C LEU A 23 5.86 -4.19 -6.19
N SER A 24 6.71 -3.47 -5.45
CA SER A 24 8.16 -3.46 -5.66
C SER A 24 8.77 -4.85 -5.63
N LYS A 25 8.39 -5.66 -4.63
CA LYS A 25 8.85 -7.04 -4.50
C LYS A 25 8.38 -7.92 -5.67
N LYS A 26 7.09 -7.85 -6.04
CA LYS A 26 6.54 -8.63 -7.16
C LYS A 26 7.23 -8.30 -8.48
N VAL A 27 7.51 -7.03 -8.74
CA VAL A 27 8.24 -6.59 -9.95
C VAL A 27 9.66 -7.19 -9.97
N LYS A 28 10.38 -7.08 -8.84
CA LYS A 28 11.74 -7.63 -8.70
C LYS A 28 11.76 -9.15 -8.87
N ASP A 29 10.85 -9.85 -8.21
CA ASP A 29 10.72 -11.31 -8.28
C ASP A 29 10.40 -11.76 -9.72
N LYS A 30 9.54 -11.01 -10.42
CA LYS A 30 9.24 -11.29 -11.84
C LYS A 30 10.48 -11.16 -12.72
N ARG A 31 11.27 -10.09 -12.58
CA ARG A 31 12.53 -9.95 -13.32
C ARG A 31 13.51 -11.08 -13.03
N ILE A 32 13.69 -11.43 -11.76
CA ILE A 32 14.57 -12.54 -11.35
C ILE A 32 14.08 -13.86 -11.95
N SER A 33 12.77 -14.12 -11.96
CA SER A 33 12.18 -15.34 -12.52
C SER A 33 12.36 -15.47 -14.03
N GLU A 34 12.41 -14.34 -14.75
CA GLU A 34 12.65 -14.32 -16.18
C GLU A 34 14.14 -14.43 -16.54
N GLY A 35 15.04 -14.26 -15.56
CA GLY A 35 16.49 -14.36 -15.75
C GLY A 35 17.08 -13.28 -16.66
N ILE A 36 16.36 -12.17 -16.87
CA ILE A 36 16.77 -11.07 -17.74
C ILE A 36 17.48 -10.00 -16.91
N ASP A 37 18.50 -9.38 -17.51
CA ASP A 37 19.14 -8.21 -16.94
C ASP A 37 18.17 -7.01 -16.87
N ALA A 38 18.47 -6.02 -16.03
CA ALA A 38 17.57 -4.89 -15.80
C ALA A 38 17.30 -4.09 -17.10
N SER A 39 18.30 -3.94 -17.97
CA SER A 39 18.16 -3.21 -19.24
C SER A 39 17.31 -3.98 -20.25
N GLY A 40 17.52 -5.31 -20.35
CA GLY A 40 16.68 -6.18 -21.19
C GLY A 40 15.24 -6.23 -20.70
N PHE A 41 15.02 -6.27 -19.39
CA PHE A 41 13.68 -6.26 -18.79
C PHE A 41 12.96 -4.92 -19.01
N ALA A 42 13.67 -3.80 -18.79
CA ALA A 42 13.16 -2.45 -19.08
C ALA A 42 12.73 -2.30 -20.54
N SER A 43 13.55 -2.78 -21.47
CA SER A 43 13.25 -2.74 -22.91
C SER A 43 12.06 -3.62 -23.29
N LYS A 44 11.93 -4.81 -22.67
CA LYS A 44 10.82 -5.74 -22.93
C LYS A 44 9.46 -5.15 -22.58
N TYR A 45 9.38 -4.39 -21.50
CA TYR A 45 8.13 -3.79 -21.02
C TYR A 45 7.95 -2.32 -21.41
N ASP A 46 8.87 -1.76 -22.23
CA ASP A 46 8.88 -0.35 -22.64
C ASP A 46 8.85 0.63 -21.46
N ILE A 47 9.65 0.35 -20.43
CA ILE A 47 9.74 1.15 -19.20
C ILE A 47 11.15 1.74 -19.08
N PRO A 48 11.29 3.02 -18.72
CA PRO A 48 12.59 3.62 -18.43
C PRO A 48 13.34 2.86 -17.34
N LEU A 49 14.63 2.55 -17.58
CA LEU A 49 15.46 1.79 -16.65
C LEU A 49 15.55 2.45 -15.26
N ASP A 50 15.59 3.79 -15.21
CA ASP A 50 15.62 4.54 -13.96
C ASP A 50 14.35 4.33 -13.13
N ILE A 51 13.20 4.18 -13.79
CA ILE A 51 11.91 3.89 -13.14
C ILE A 51 11.90 2.45 -12.62
N LEU A 52 12.36 1.49 -13.42
CA LEU A 52 12.44 0.09 -13.00
C LEU A 52 13.30 -0.06 -11.73
N LEU A 53 14.50 0.55 -11.71
CA LEU A 53 15.39 0.48 -10.56
C LEU A 53 14.78 1.11 -9.31
N LYS A 54 14.15 2.28 -9.44
CA LYS A 54 13.46 2.94 -8.33
C LYS A 54 12.31 2.10 -7.76
N ILE A 55 11.59 1.39 -8.62
CA ILE A 55 10.54 0.46 -8.21
C ILE A 55 11.16 -0.71 -7.44
N GLU A 56 12.22 -1.34 -7.96
CA GLU A 56 12.86 -2.50 -7.33
C GLU A 56 13.55 -2.18 -6.00
N GLU A 57 14.08 -0.98 -5.85
CA GLU A 57 14.69 -0.48 -4.61
C GLU A 57 13.65 -0.04 -3.57
N GLY A 58 12.39 0.15 -3.97
CA GLY A 58 11.31 0.60 -3.09
C GLY A 58 11.45 2.05 -2.61
N THR A 59 12.29 2.84 -3.27
CA THR A 59 12.58 4.24 -2.89
C THR A 59 11.65 5.26 -3.57
N CYS A 60 10.82 4.83 -4.52
CA CYS A 60 9.89 5.74 -5.20
C CYS A 60 8.56 5.94 -4.47
N SER A 61 8.04 7.17 -4.57
CA SER A 61 6.62 7.43 -4.32
C SER A 61 5.77 6.89 -5.47
N PHE A 62 4.76 6.10 -5.14
CA PHE A 62 3.87 5.46 -6.11
C PHE A 62 2.91 6.50 -6.72
N SER A 63 3.36 7.09 -7.82
CA SER A 63 2.56 7.99 -8.67
C SER A 63 1.79 7.20 -9.74
N PRO A 64 0.80 7.80 -10.43
CA PRO A 64 0.09 7.12 -11.52
C PRO A 64 1.01 6.54 -12.61
N LYS A 65 2.17 7.18 -12.85
CA LYS A 65 3.20 6.68 -13.77
C LYS A 65 3.80 5.35 -13.30
N ILE A 66 4.08 5.24 -12.00
CA ILE A 66 4.63 4.02 -11.38
C ILE A 66 3.58 2.90 -11.38
N TYR A 67 2.32 3.20 -11.04
CA TYR A 67 1.25 2.21 -11.11
C TYR A 67 1.06 1.65 -12.53
N LYS A 68 1.12 2.50 -13.56
CA LYS A 68 1.08 2.03 -14.96
C LYS A 68 2.26 1.11 -15.29
N ALA A 69 3.48 1.47 -14.90
CA ALA A 69 4.65 0.63 -15.10
C ALA A 69 4.52 -0.73 -14.39
N CYS A 70 4.07 -0.74 -13.14
CA CYS A 70 3.79 -1.97 -12.40
C CYS A 70 2.69 -2.81 -13.07
N GLY A 71 1.62 -2.16 -13.57
CA GLY A 71 0.54 -2.83 -14.29
C GLY A 71 1.01 -3.48 -15.58
N GLN A 72 1.82 -2.78 -16.37
CA GLN A 72 2.43 -3.33 -17.59
C GLN A 72 3.34 -4.53 -17.30
N ILE A 73 4.17 -4.45 -16.25
CA ILE A 73 5.07 -5.53 -15.86
C ILE A 73 4.27 -6.73 -15.34
N LEU A 74 3.32 -6.51 -14.44
CA LEU A 74 2.61 -7.58 -13.74
C LEU A 74 1.41 -8.12 -14.53
N GLY A 75 0.96 -7.42 -15.56
CA GLY A 75 -0.25 -7.77 -16.31
C GLY A 75 -1.54 -7.46 -15.55
N LEU A 76 -1.50 -6.48 -14.64
CA LEU A 76 -2.63 -6.09 -13.78
C LEU A 76 -3.25 -4.79 -14.28
N ALA A 77 -4.57 -4.69 -14.16
CA ALA A 77 -5.29 -3.48 -14.53
C ALA A 77 -5.10 -2.38 -13.47
N THR A 78 -5.25 -1.11 -13.87
CA THR A 78 -4.96 0.02 -12.96
C THR A 78 -5.97 0.12 -11.81
N ASP A 79 -7.22 -0.23 -12.07
CA ASP A 79 -8.29 -0.38 -11.08
C ASP A 79 -7.99 -1.47 -10.05
N GLU A 80 -7.44 -2.61 -10.49
CA GLU A 80 -7.01 -3.68 -9.58
C GLU A 80 -5.86 -3.24 -8.69
N LEU A 81 -4.86 -2.55 -9.25
CA LEU A 81 -3.70 -2.03 -8.49
C LEU A 81 -4.08 -0.97 -7.45
N LEU A 82 -5.16 -0.23 -7.69
CA LEU A 82 -5.68 0.81 -6.80
C LEU A 82 -6.85 0.33 -5.94
N SER A 83 -7.22 -0.95 -6.05
CA SER A 83 -8.32 -1.50 -5.29
C SER A 83 -7.99 -1.57 -3.80
N GLU A 84 -9.03 -1.47 -2.98
CA GLU A 84 -8.94 -1.58 -1.53
C GLU A 84 -9.66 -2.84 -1.07
N ILE A 85 -9.14 -3.45 -0.02
CA ILE A 85 -9.81 -4.53 0.71
C ILE A 85 -10.26 -4.01 2.06
N ASN A 86 -11.47 -4.39 2.46
CA ASN A 86 -11.94 -4.16 3.81
C ASN A 86 -11.45 -5.32 4.68
N ASP A 87 -10.66 -5.03 5.70
CA ASP A 87 -10.23 -6.05 6.65
C ASP A 87 -11.45 -6.49 7.49
N ASP A 88 -11.69 -7.80 7.54
CA ASP A 88 -12.81 -8.39 8.26
C ASP A 88 -12.66 -8.21 9.77
N VAL A 89 -13.55 -7.40 10.35
CA VAL A 89 -13.59 -7.10 11.79
C VAL A 89 -13.93 -8.35 12.61
N ALA A 90 -14.49 -9.40 12.00
CA ALA A 90 -14.81 -10.66 12.66
C ALA A 90 -13.54 -11.39 13.16
N ALA A 91 -12.39 -11.22 12.50
CA ALA A 91 -11.13 -11.82 12.94
C ALA A 91 -10.63 -11.24 14.29
N ALA A 92 -10.95 -9.97 14.57
CA ALA A 92 -10.65 -9.36 15.87
C ALA A 92 -11.57 -9.89 16.99
N ASN A 93 -12.80 -10.29 16.66
CA ASN A 93 -13.77 -10.85 17.60
C ASN A 93 -13.56 -12.33 17.92
N PHE A 94 -12.70 -13.05 17.19
CA PHE A 94 -12.51 -14.50 17.40
C PHE A 94 -11.85 -14.87 18.74
N ARG A 95 -11.25 -13.91 19.45
CA ARG A 95 -10.64 -14.13 20.78
C ARG A 95 -11.42 -13.51 21.94
N SER A 96 -12.42 -12.69 21.66
CA SER A 96 -13.26 -12.03 22.66
C SER A 96 -14.65 -12.60 22.53
N ASP A 97 -15.01 -13.49 23.46
CA ASP A 97 -16.28 -14.20 23.53
C ASP A 97 -17.45 -13.27 23.93
N GLY A 98 -17.57 -12.14 23.24
CA GLY A 98 -18.54 -11.08 23.49
C GLY A 98 -17.88 -9.71 23.61
N ASN A 99 -18.13 -8.87 22.60
CA ASN A 99 -18.50 -7.46 22.75
C ASN A 99 -17.72 -6.62 23.80
N ASP A 100 -16.40 -6.79 23.90
CA ASP A 100 -15.58 -5.99 24.80
C ASP A 100 -15.24 -4.66 24.13
N ALA A 101 -15.95 -3.60 24.54
CA ALA A 101 -15.79 -2.24 24.01
C ALA A 101 -14.33 -1.75 24.05
N ASN A 102 -13.48 -2.34 24.91
CA ASN A 102 -12.05 -2.05 24.98
C ASN A 102 -11.27 -2.56 23.75
N VAL A 103 -11.63 -3.70 23.17
CA VAL A 103 -10.95 -4.25 21.98
C VAL A 103 -11.25 -3.36 20.77
N GLN A 104 -12.52 -3.00 20.61
CA GLN A 104 -12.96 -2.08 19.56
C GLN A 104 -12.31 -0.69 19.71
N GLY A 105 -12.25 -0.16 20.94
CA GLY A 105 -11.57 1.11 21.23
C GLY A 105 -10.07 1.09 20.94
N THR A 106 -9.40 -0.04 21.21
CA THR A 106 -7.98 -0.21 20.90
C THR A 106 -7.72 -0.24 19.40
N PHE A 107 -8.59 -0.92 18.64
CA PHE A 107 -8.50 -0.99 17.19
C PHE A 107 -8.73 0.38 16.53
N GLU A 108 -9.71 1.13 17.03
CA GLU A 108 -9.98 2.50 16.58
C GLU A 108 -8.81 3.45 16.90
N LEU A 109 -8.19 3.32 18.07
CA LEU A 109 -7.01 4.08 18.44
C LEU A 109 -5.81 3.74 17.55
N ALA A 110 -5.57 2.46 17.26
CA ALA A 110 -4.49 2.05 16.37
C ALA A 110 -4.67 2.62 14.95
N ASN A 111 -5.88 2.53 14.40
CA ASN A 111 -6.20 3.12 13.09
C ASN A 111 -6.00 4.63 13.06
N MET A 112 -6.38 5.34 14.14
CA MET A 112 -6.13 6.77 14.28
C MET A 112 -4.62 7.09 14.30
N LEU A 113 -3.83 6.37 15.09
CA LEU A 113 -2.37 6.57 15.18
C LEU A 113 -1.69 6.31 13.83
N PHE A 114 -2.08 5.26 13.11
CA PHE A 114 -1.55 4.98 11.78
C PHE A 114 -1.91 6.08 10.77
N ASN A 115 -3.16 6.56 10.79
CA ASN A 115 -3.57 7.66 9.94
C ASN A 115 -2.79 8.94 10.23
N GLU A 116 -2.55 9.27 11.50
CA GLU A 116 -1.74 10.42 11.91
C GLU A 116 -0.29 10.29 11.44
N ILE A 117 0.35 9.12 11.61
CA ILE A 117 1.71 8.85 11.12
C ILE A 117 1.80 9.03 9.59
N ILE A 118 0.79 8.55 8.86
CA ILE A 118 0.71 8.69 7.40
C ILE A 118 0.56 10.17 7.01
N MET A 119 -0.29 10.94 7.71
CA MET A 119 -0.48 12.37 7.46
C MET A 119 0.78 13.17 7.76
N GLN A 120 1.47 12.89 8.87
CA GLN A 120 2.75 13.52 9.20
C GLN A 120 3.83 13.21 8.16
N ARG A 121 3.89 11.98 7.62
CA ARG A 121 4.80 11.66 6.50
C ARG A 121 4.49 12.42 5.22
N LYS A 122 3.21 12.71 4.94
CA LYS A 122 2.79 13.50 3.77
C LYS A 122 3.11 14.99 3.94
N ILE A 123 3.03 15.52 5.15
CA ILE A 123 3.34 16.92 5.48
C ILE A 123 4.86 17.13 5.62
N GLY A 124 5.59 16.12 6.09
CA GLY A 124 7.05 16.14 6.29
C GLY A 124 7.89 16.01 5.02
N ILE A 125 7.33 16.26 3.83
CA ILE A 125 8.13 16.47 2.62
C ILE A 125 8.58 17.94 2.64
N ASN A 126 9.74 18.16 3.26
CA ASN A 126 10.68 19.25 2.94
C ASN A 126 12.08 18.63 2.87
#